data_AF-A0AA42ICT1-F1
#
_entry.id   AF-A0AA42ICT1-F1
#
_cell.length_a   1.000
_cell.length_b   1.000
_cell.length_c   1.000
_cell.angle_alpha   90.00
_cell.angle_beta   90.00
_cell.angle_gamma   90.00
#
_symmetry.space_group_name_H-M   'P 1'
#
loop_
_entity.id
_entity.type
_entity.pdbx_description
1 polymer ?
#
loop_
_entity_poly.entity_id
_entity_poly.type
_entity_poly.pdbx_seq_one_letter_code
_entity_poly.pdbx_strand_id
1 'polypeptide(L)'
;MPKQNIPLENQNPKILKTYDAGDMHDIQSLAESDMYWMYTALEQVRHRVIKLKNTLQEQCNVHECYFDELETLSSMYSYLAEERHRHHLEMAEQYKKEWKGLGGDK
;
A
#
# COMPACT_ATOMS: atom_id res chain seq x y z
N MET A 1 -2.55 -62.56 -12.31
CA MET A 1 -1.40 -61.63 -12.29
C MET A 1 -1.36 -60.95 -10.92
N PRO A 2 -0.18 -60.84 -10.28
CA PRO A 2 -0.05 -60.31 -8.93
C PRO A 2 -0.29 -58.78 -8.91
N LYS A 3 -0.98 -58.31 -7.86
CA LYS A 3 -1.11 -56.87 -7.57
C LYS A 3 0.27 -56.36 -7.16
N GLN A 4 0.89 -55.54 -8.01
CA GLN A 4 2.09 -54.79 -7.64
C GLN A 4 1.67 -53.70 -6.66
N ASN A 5 2.10 -53.84 -5.40
CA ASN A 5 2.14 -52.71 -4.46
C ASN A 5 3.22 -51.77 -4.96
N ILE A 6 2.81 -50.69 -5.61
CA ILE A 6 3.70 -49.57 -5.92
C ILE A 6 3.95 -48.85 -4.58
N PRO A 7 5.19 -48.74 -4.09
CA PRO A 7 5.49 -47.92 -2.93
C PRO A 7 5.14 -46.46 -3.28
N LEU A 8 4.31 -45.82 -2.46
CA LEU A 8 4.13 -44.37 -2.45
C LEU A 8 5.39 -43.72 -1.88
N GLU A 9 6.49 -43.82 -2.61
CA GLU A 9 7.76 -43.19 -2.25
C GLU A 9 8.08 -42.18 -3.34
N ASN A 10 7.50 -40.97 -3.19
CA ASN A 10 7.96 -39.68 -3.69
C ASN A 10 6.82 -38.64 -3.60
N GLN A 11 6.36 -38.36 -2.39
CA GLN A 11 5.79 -37.06 -2.11
C GLN A 11 6.80 -36.34 -1.22
N ASN A 12 7.71 -35.60 -1.86
CA ASN A 12 8.44 -34.54 -1.16
C ASN A 12 7.36 -33.64 -0.55
N PRO A 13 7.23 -33.52 0.79
CA PRO A 13 6.28 -32.59 1.34
C PRO A 13 6.75 -31.22 0.86
N LYS A 14 6.01 -30.60 -0.07
CA LYS A 14 6.18 -29.16 -0.34
C LYS A 14 6.00 -28.52 1.03
N ILE A 15 7.10 -28.09 1.64
CA ILE A 15 7.07 -27.34 2.89
C ILE A 15 6.16 -26.15 2.59
N LEU A 16 4.95 -26.17 3.14
CA LEU A 16 4.03 -25.06 3.00
C LEU A 16 4.73 -23.87 3.67
N LYS A 17 5.07 -22.84 2.88
CA LYS A 17 5.62 -21.61 3.46
C LYS A 17 4.56 -21.04 4.39
N THR A 18 4.87 -20.96 5.66
CA THR A 18 4.07 -20.26 6.67
C THR A 18 4.66 -18.88 6.86
N TYR A 19 3.81 -17.88 6.98
CA TYR A 19 4.21 -16.51 7.29
C TYR A 19 3.96 -16.26 8.78
N ASP A 20 4.91 -15.61 9.44
CA ASP A 20 4.77 -15.22 10.85
C ASP A 20 4.42 -13.74 11.00
N ALA A 21 4.31 -13.28 12.26
CA ALA A 21 4.00 -11.88 12.55
C ALA A 21 5.13 -10.92 12.11
N GLY A 22 6.37 -11.38 11.99
CA GLY A 22 7.48 -10.60 11.44
C GLY A 22 7.31 -10.38 9.94
N ASP A 23 7.00 -11.44 9.19
CA ASP A 23 6.69 -11.34 7.75
C ASP A 23 5.52 -10.38 7.49
N MET A 24 4.48 -10.45 8.34
CA MET A 24 3.32 -9.56 8.26
C MET A 24 3.67 -8.12 8.66
N HIS A 25 4.57 -7.92 9.62
CA HIS A 25 5.07 -6.59 9.96
C HIS A 25 5.82 -5.96 8.78
N ASP A 26 6.68 -6.73 8.11
CA ASP A 26 7.49 -6.25 6.98
C ASP A 26 6.60 -5.82 5.82
N ILE A 27 5.63 -6.66 5.42
CA ILE A 27 4.76 -6.31 4.28
C ILE A 27 3.85 -5.11 4.59
N GLN A 28 3.37 -4.98 5.83
CA GLN A 28 2.55 -3.83 6.22
C GLN A 28 3.38 -2.55 6.32
N SER A 29 4.63 -2.63 6.79
CA SER A 29 5.55 -1.50 6.83
C SER A 29 5.91 -1.01 5.42
N LEU A 30 6.13 -1.94 4.47
CA LEU A 30 6.33 -1.57 3.07
C LEU A 30 5.09 -0.87 2.49
N ALA A 31 3.90 -1.43 2.72
CA ALA A 31 2.65 -0.83 2.24
C ALA A 31 2.37 0.54 2.87
N GLU A 32 2.71 0.74 4.14
CA GLU A 32 2.63 2.03 4.84
C GLU A 32 3.49 3.10 4.14
N SER A 33 4.73 2.75 3.81
CA SER A 33 5.69 3.64 3.18
C SER A 33 5.29 3.96 1.73
N ASP A 34 4.84 2.95 0.99
CA ASP A 34 4.32 3.13 -0.37
C ASP A 34 3.13 4.09 -0.40
N MET A 35 2.18 3.93 0.53
CA MET A 35 1.01 4.81 0.61
C MET A 35 1.38 6.22 1.08
N TYR A 36 2.35 6.37 1.97
CA TYR A 36 2.89 7.67 2.37
C TYR A 36 3.51 8.43 1.18
N TRP A 37 4.30 7.73 0.36
CA TRP A 37 4.88 8.30 -0.85
C TRP A 37 3.82 8.65 -1.89
N MET A 38 2.82 7.77 -2.07
CA MET A 38 1.70 8.02 -2.98
C MET A 38 0.92 9.28 -2.55
N TYR A 39 0.56 9.39 -1.27
CA TYR A 39 -0.10 10.55 -0.71
C TYR A 39 0.71 11.83 -0.96
N THR A 40 2.01 11.79 -0.65
CA THR A 40 2.92 12.92 -0.83
C THR A 40 2.99 13.35 -2.30
N ALA A 41 3.09 12.39 -3.23
CA ALA A 41 3.14 12.67 -4.66
C ALA A 41 1.83 13.32 -5.16
N LEU A 42 0.68 12.82 -4.72
CA LEU A 42 -0.64 13.35 -5.07
C LEU A 42 -0.83 14.77 -4.53
N GLU A 43 -0.43 15.04 -3.29
CA GLU A 43 -0.47 16.39 -2.73
C GLU A 43 0.44 17.37 -3.48
N GLN A 44 1.62 16.92 -3.94
CA GLN A 44 2.48 17.74 -4.79
C GLN A 44 1.85 18.03 -6.16
N VAL A 45 1.18 17.06 -6.77
CA VAL A 45 0.43 17.26 -8.01
C VAL A 45 -0.70 18.27 -7.78
N ARG A 46 -1.50 18.09 -6.72
CA ARG A 46 -2.58 19.00 -6.33
C ARG A 46 -2.10 20.45 -6.19
N HIS A 47 -1.00 20.67 -5.48
CA HIS A 47 -0.41 22.00 -5.32
C HIS A 47 0.04 22.62 -6.66
N ARG A 48 0.62 21.82 -7.56
CA ARG A 48 1.03 22.30 -8.88
C ARG A 48 -0.17 22.63 -9.76
N VAL A 49 -1.24 21.85 -9.69
CA VAL A 49 -2.50 22.10 -10.40
C VAL A 49 -3.14 23.40 -9.93
N ILE A 50 -3.26 23.61 -8.62
CA ILE A 50 -3.80 24.86 -8.06
C ILE A 50 -2.97 26.07 -8.50
N LYS A 51 -1.63 25.96 -8.44
CA LYS A 51 -0.75 27.04 -8.90
C LYS A 51 -0.94 27.34 -10.38
N LEU A 52 -1.06 26.31 -11.22
CA LEU A 52 -1.29 26.45 -12.66
C LEU A 52 -2.66 27.09 -12.94
N LYS A 53 -3.72 26.63 -12.27
CA LYS A 53 -5.07 27.21 -12.34
C LYS A 53 -5.04 28.70 -12.05
N ASN A 54 -4.47 29.11 -10.92
CA ASN A 54 -4.38 30.52 -10.54
C ASN A 54 -3.63 31.34 -11.60
N THR A 55 -2.51 30.82 -12.10
CA THR A 55 -1.71 31.49 -13.15
C THR A 55 -2.53 31.69 -14.43
N LEU A 56 -3.27 30.68 -14.88
CA LEU A 56 -4.06 30.74 -16.12
C LEU A 56 -5.33 31.58 -15.96
N GLN A 57 -5.92 31.61 -14.77
CA GLN A 57 -7.02 32.53 -14.45
C GLN A 57 -6.54 33.98 -14.54
N GLU A 58 -5.40 34.30 -13.92
CA GLU A 58 -4.83 35.66 -13.92
C GLU A 58 -4.36 36.12 -15.30
N GLN A 59 -3.67 35.26 -16.05
CA GLN A 59 -2.99 35.64 -17.30
C GLN A 59 -3.84 35.45 -18.55
N CYS A 60 -4.77 34.50 -18.52
CA CYS A 60 -5.50 34.06 -19.71
C CYS A 60 -7.03 34.07 -19.54
N ASN A 61 -7.53 34.46 -18.36
CA ASN A 61 -8.96 34.46 -18.02
C ASN A 61 -9.64 33.09 -18.28
N VAL A 62 -8.90 32.01 -18.03
CA VAL A 62 -9.42 30.64 -18.15
C VAL A 62 -10.41 30.38 -17.01
N HIS A 63 -11.57 29.81 -17.32
CA HIS A 63 -12.59 29.51 -16.31
C HIS A 63 -12.14 28.36 -15.39
N GLU A 64 -12.53 28.36 -14.11
CA GLU A 64 -12.10 27.34 -13.15
C GLU A 64 -12.58 25.92 -13.46
N CYS A 65 -13.74 25.81 -14.12
CA CYS A 65 -14.36 24.52 -14.42
C CYS A 65 -13.48 23.56 -15.25
N TYR A 66 -12.48 24.07 -15.96
CA TYR A 66 -11.51 23.26 -16.69
C TYR A 66 -10.56 22.47 -15.77
N PHE A 67 -10.55 22.76 -14.46
CA PHE A 67 -9.72 22.10 -13.46
C PHE A 67 -10.51 21.21 -12.49
N ASP A 68 -11.84 21.33 -12.45
CA ASP A 68 -12.68 20.66 -11.44
C ASP A 68 -12.49 19.14 -11.41
N GLU A 69 -12.42 18.50 -12.58
CA GLU A 69 -12.19 17.05 -12.68
C GLU A 69 -10.83 16.66 -12.10
N LEU A 70 -9.79 17.43 -12.40
CA LEU A 70 -8.43 17.15 -11.92
C LEU A 70 -8.28 17.39 -10.42
N GLU A 71 -8.91 18.46 -9.90
CA GLU A 71 -8.97 18.74 -8.46
C GLU A 71 -9.75 17.65 -7.71
N THR A 72 -10.87 17.20 -8.29
CA THR A 72 -11.70 16.11 -7.72
C THR A 72 -10.91 14.80 -7.67
N LEU A 73 -10.31 14.39 -8.79
CA LEU A 73 -9.50 13.16 -8.87
C LEU A 73 -8.33 13.20 -7.88
N SER A 74 -7.58 14.31 -7.86
CA SER A 74 -6.47 14.47 -6.93
C SER A 74 -6.93 14.35 -5.48
N SER A 75 -8.04 14.99 -5.12
CA SER A 75 -8.57 14.95 -3.75
C SER A 75 -9.03 13.55 -3.35
N MET A 76 -9.73 12.85 -4.24
CA MET A 76 -10.20 11.48 -4.00
C MET A 76 -9.04 10.51 -3.79
N TYR A 77 -8.02 10.55 -4.64
CA TYR A 77 -6.88 9.64 -4.51
C TYR A 77 -5.96 10.01 -3.36
N SER A 78 -5.77 11.31 -3.05
CA SER A 78 -5.05 11.72 -1.83
C SER A 78 -5.73 11.13 -0.59
N TYR A 79 -7.05 11.27 -0.49
CA TYR A 79 -7.83 10.70 0.61
C TYR A 79 -7.64 9.18 0.72
N LEU A 80 -7.75 8.45 -0.39
CA LEU A 80 -7.57 6.99 -0.39
C LEU A 80 -6.14 6.57 0.00
N ALA A 81 -5.12 7.30 -0.44
CA ALA A 81 -3.74 7.03 -0.09
C ALA A 81 -3.49 7.28 1.41
N GLU A 82 -4.03 8.36 1.95
CA GLU A 82 -3.94 8.68 3.38
C GLU A 82 -4.64 7.61 4.25
N GLU A 83 -5.87 7.23 3.91
CA GLU A 83 -6.61 6.19 4.64
C GLU A 83 -5.86 4.86 4.65
N ARG A 84 -5.33 4.44 3.50
CA ARG A 84 -4.55 3.20 3.39
C ARG A 84 -3.23 3.29 4.13
N HIS A 85 -2.55 4.43 4.08
CA HIS A 85 -1.35 4.67 4.88
C HIS A 85 -1.62 4.47 6.37
N ARG A 86 -2.69 5.09 6.91
CA ARG A 86 -3.07 4.90 8.32
C ARG A 86 -3.38 3.45 8.65
N HIS A 87 -4.12 2.76 7.79
CA HIS A 87 -4.43 1.35 7.98
C HIS A 87 -3.16 0.48 8.04
N HIS A 88 -2.25 0.64 7.08
CA HIS A 88 -1.02 -0.13 7.03
C HIS A 88 -0.07 0.21 8.19
N LEU A 89 -0.04 1.46 8.63
CA LEU A 89 0.69 1.88 9.83
C LEU A 89 0.15 1.18 11.09
N GLU A 90 -1.17 1.17 11.28
CA GLU A 90 -1.82 0.48 12.40
C GLU A 90 -1.52 -1.02 12.39
N MET A 91 -1.61 -1.66 11.22
CA MET A 91 -1.29 -3.08 11.06
C MET A 91 0.19 -3.40 11.28
N ALA A 92 1.10 -2.57 10.76
CA ALA A 92 2.52 -2.73 11.00
C ALA A 92 2.83 -2.67 12.50
N GLU A 93 2.27 -1.71 13.23
CA GLU A 93 2.46 -1.59 14.68
C GLU A 93 1.81 -2.74 15.48
N GLN A 94 0.67 -3.27 15.01
CA GLN A 94 0.08 -4.47 15.61
C GLN A 94 0.98 -5.68 15.44
N TYR A 95 1.38 -6.01 14.21
CA TYR A 95 2.21 -7.19 13.93
C TYR A 95 3.59 -7.11 14.57
N LYS A 96 4.17 -5.91 14.66
CA LYS A 96 5.41 -5.66 15.41
C LYS A 96 5.28 -6.05 16.88
N LYS A 97 4.16 -5.71 17.53
CA LYS A 97 3.89 -6.08 18.93
C LYS A 97 3.73 -7.59 19.07
N GLU A 98 3.00 -8.23 18.17
CA GLU A 98 2.82 -9.68 18.14
C GLU A 98 4.16 -10.41 17.98
N TRP A 99 4.97 -9.99 17.00
CA TRP A 99 6.28 -10.57 16.73
C TRP A 99 7.25 -10.43 17.92
N LYS A 100 7.31 -9.25 18.55
CA LYS A 100 8.09 -9.03 19.77
C LYS A 100 7.62 -9.91 20.93
N GLY A 101 6.30 -10.09 21.09
CA GLY A 101 5.72 -10.96 22.11
C GLY A 101 6.11 -12.43 21.96
N LEU A 102 6.37 -12.87 20.72
CA LEU A 102 6.85 -14.22 20.39
C LEU A 102 8.37 -14.38 20.51
N GLY A 103 9.10 -13.32 20.85
CA GLY A 103 10.56 -13.34 20.97
C GLY A 103 11.31 -13.12 19.66
N GLY A 104 10.66 -12.60 18.61
CA GLY A 104 11.27 -12.34 17.31
C GLY A 104 12.43 -11.33 17.29
N ASP A 105 12.57 -10.53 18.36
CA ASP A 105 13.63 -9.52 18.54
C ASP A 105 14.87 -10.04 19.29
N LYS A 106 14.92 -11.32 19.68
CA LYS A 106 16.00 -11.90 20.51
C LYS A 106 17.09 -12.60 19.69
#